data_AF-A0A1I7WPA7-F1
#
_entry.id   AF-A0A1I7WPA7-F1
#
_cell.length_a   1.000
_cell.length_b   1.000
_cell.length_c   1.000
_cell.angle_alpha   90.00
_cell.angle_beta   90.00
_cell.angle_gamma   90.00
#
_symmetry.space_group_name_H-M   'P 1'
#
loop_
_entity.id
_entity.type
_entity.pdbx_description
1 polymer ?
#
loop_
_entity_poly.entity_id
_entity_poly.type
_entity_poly.pdbx_seq_one_letter_code
_entity_poly.pdbx_strand_id
1 'polypeptide(L)'
;MVEINFLCYIYIMSSYYASRSKRVAPVLIREITRRVNQQKIFQAAYTAGIVLPKPVATCRYWHRSLNPRKLIDVKFSHLSAKMTLALTIKLYRLPNTPASHNLRPIEKRDIASAWKLLSEYLKQFSLAPVFTKKEFEHVFMTIEDVVYTYVIEVCNITGGKVTDMISFYSLPSSVMHHPVHRSIRAAYSFYNVATSVPFKQLINDALILANKVFLILNFFTIILILYIYISIL
;
A
#
# COMPACT_ATOMS: atom_id res chain seq x y z
N MET A 1 20.60 1.10 6.43
CA MET A 1 19.65 2.20 6.11
C MET A 1 18.46 2.07 7.04
N VAL A 2 17.79 3.17 7.40
CA VAL A 2 16.55 3.16 8.20
C VAL A 2 15.38 3.72 7.40
N GLU A 3 14.18 3.15 7.56
CA GLU A 3 12.95 3.74 7.02
C GLU A 3 12.32 4.68 8.06
N ILE A 4 12.06 5.92 7.66
CA ILE A 4 11.40 6.93 8.48
C ILE A 4 9.98 7.13 7.95
N ASN A 5 9.01 6.96 8.84
CA ASN A 5 7.60 7.13 8.54
C ASN A 5 6.89 7.82 9.73
N PHE A 6 5.62 8.21 9.54
CA PHE A 6 4.73 8.75 10.59
C PHE A 6 5.21 10.03 11.29
N LEU A 7 5.99 10.87 10.60
CA LEU A 7 6.29 12.21 11.10
C LEU A 7 5.01 13.05 11.11
N CYS A 8 4.48 13.35 12.29
CA CYS A 8 3.27 14.14 12.47
C CYS A 8 3.50 15.23 13.53
N TYR A 9 3.01 16.43 13.25
CA TYR A 9 3.00 17.54 14.19
C TYR A 9 1.83 18.47 13.88
N ILE A 10 1.22 19.05 14.91
CA ILE A 10 0.04 19.88 14.76
C ILE A 10 0.47 21.28 14.34
N TYR A 11 0.03 21.73 13.15
CA TYR A 11 0.00 23.15 12.80
C TYR A 11 -1.30 23.75 13.31
N ILE A 12 -1.23 24.53 14.38
CA ILE A 12 -2.35 25.40 14.75
C ILE A 12 -2.30 26.62 13.84
N MET A 13 -3.02 26.57 12.72
CA MET A 13 -3.35 27.78 11.95
C MET A 13 -4.66 28.35 12.48
N SER A 14 -4.61 29.02 13.64
CA SER A 14 -5.69 29.91 14.06
C SER A 14 -5.35 31.32 13.59
N SER A 15 -6.26 31.95 12.85
CA SER A 15 -6.17 33.33 12.36
C SER A 15 -5.99 34.37 13.48
N TYR A 16 -6.22 34.00 14.73
CA TYR A 16 -6.09 34.87 15.91
C TYR A 16 -4.70 34.79 16.58
N TYR A 17 -3.87 33.78 16.24
CA TYR A 17 -2.52 33.61 16.79
C TYR A 17 -1.53 33.23 15.68
N ALA A 18 -1.26 34.19 14.79
CA ALA A 18 -0.22 34.11 13.76
C ALA A 18 1.21 34.24 14.35
N SER A 19 1.47 33.67 15.54
CA SER A 19 2.80 33.69 16.16
C SER A 19 3.40 32.28 16.20
N ARG A 20 4.38 32.07 15.32
CA ARG A 20 5.37 30.98 15.32
C ARG A 20 4.80 29.59 15.02
N SER A 21 4.95 29.19 13.75
CA SER A 21 5.46 27.85 13.43
C SER A 21 6.71 27.61 14.30
N LYS A 22 6.52 27.03 15.49
CA LYS A 22 7.65 26.58 16.31
C LYS A 22 8.33 25.54 15.44
N ARG A 23 9.65 25.69 15.20
CA ARG A 23 10.49 24.82 14.35
C ARG A 23 10.64 23.41 14.95
N VAL A 24 9.52 22.76 15.30
CA VAL A 24 9.46 21.47 16.00
C VAL A 24 9.83 20.35 15.04
N ALA A 25 9.35 20.38 13.79
CA ALA A 25 9.69 19.35 12.82
C ALA A 25 11.21 19.24 12.56
N PRO A 26 11.97 20.33 12.34
CA PRO A 26 13.43 20.26 12.28
C PRO A 26 14.10 19.69 13.55
N VAL A 27 13.56 19.98 14.75
CA VAL A 27 14.10 19.44 16.01
C VAL A 27 13.85 17.94 16.12
N LEU A 28 12.63 17.47 15.78
CA LEU A 28 12.29 16.04 15.76
C LEU A 28 13.15 15.27 14.76
N ILE A 29 13.34 15.83 13.56
CA ILE A 29 14.21 15.23 12.53
C ILE A 29 15.64 15.12 13.07
N ARG A 30 16.19 16.19 13.67
CA ARG A 30 17.53 16.16 14.27
C ARG A 30 17.68 15.11 15.38
N GLU A 31 16.67 14.96 16.23
CA GLU A 31 16.72 13.97 17.32
C GLU A 31 16.65 12.53 16.78
N ILE A 32 15.78 12.26 15.80
CA ILE A 32 15.71 10.95 15.14
C ILE A 32 17.04 10.64 14.46
N THR A 33 17.59 11.61 13.71
CA THR A 33 18.92 11.50 13.11
C THR A 33 19.99 11.18 14.14
N ARG A 34 20.01 11.87 15.29
CA ARG A 34 20.97 11.61 16.37
C ARG A 34 20.88 10.16 16.87
N ARG A 35 19.67 9.64 17.09
CA ARG A 35 19.44 8.25 17.56
C ARG A 35 19.87 7.20 16.53
N VAL A 36 19.57 7.43 15.25
CA VAL A 36 19.96 6.54 14.14
C VAL A 36 21.49 6.51 13.99
N ASN A 37 22.15 7.66 14.08
CA ASN A 37 23.61 7.76 14.01
C ASN A 37 24.30 7.03 15.18
N GLN A 38 23.70 7.01 16.38
CA GLN A 38 24.22 6.24 17.52
C GLN A 38 24.24 4.74 17.25
N GLN A 39 23.32 4.24 16.42
CA GLN A 39 23.28 2.85 15.96
C GLN A 39 24.21 2.60 14.75
N LYS A 40 25.07 3.56 14.40
CA LYS A 40 26.00 3.49 13.25
C LYS A 40 25.31 3.38 11.89
N ILE A 41 24.07 3.87 11.79
CA ILE A 41 23.33 3.98 10.53
C ILE A 41 23.36 5.46 10.11
N PHE A 42 23.70 5.74 8.86
CA PHE A 42 23.86 7.12 8.36
C PHE A 42 23.01 7.43 7.11
N GLN A 43 22.14 6.49 6.74
CA GLN A 43 21.28 6.59 5.57
C GLN A 43 19.84 6.34 5.98
N ALA A 44 18.95 7.22 5.53
CA ALA A 44 17.53 7.14 5.79
C ALA A 44 16.73 7.15 4.49
N ALA A 45 15.55 6.56 4.58
CA ALA A 45 14.59 6.33 3.53
C ALA A 45 13.23 6.88 3.98
N TYR A 46 12.58 7.71 3.19
CA TYR A 46 11.23 8.16 3.52
C TYR A 46 10.46 8.63 2.29
N THR A 47 9.14 8.52 2.38
CA THR A 47 8.19 8.96 1.36
C THR A 47 7.49 10.24 1.84
N ALA A 48 7.12 11.13 0.93
CA ALA A 48 6.36 12.33 1.25
C ALA A 48 5.37 12.66 0.14
N GLY A 49 4.21 13.21 0.52
CA GLY A 49 3.20 13.73 -0.40
C GLY A 49 3.52 15.13 -0.94
N ILE A 50 4.61 15.74 -0.48
CA ILE A 50 5.13 17.03 -0.95
C ILE A 50 6.43 16.81 -1.71
N VAL A 51 6.71 17.67 -2.70
CA VAL A 51 7.97 17.62 -3.43
C VAL A 51 9.08 18.18 -2.54
N LEU A 52 10.11 17.37 -2.32
CA LEU A 52 11.30 17.75 -1.56
C LEU A 52 12.51 17.84 -2.50
N PRO A 53 13.57 18.56 -2.12
CA PRO A 53 14.78 18.66 -2.93
C PRO A 53 15.39 17.27 -3.20
N LYS A 54 15.72 17.01 -4.47
CA LYS A 54 16.40 15.78 -4.95
C LYS A 54 15.66 14.46 -4.62
N PRO A 55 14.44 14.25 -5.12
CA PRO A 55 13.77 12.95 -4.99
C PRO A 55 14.51 11.87 -5.80
N VAL A 56 14.60 10.65 -5.29
CA VAL A 56 15.15 9.51 -6.05
C VAL A 56 14.15 9.02 -7.10
N ALA A 57 12.86 9.08 -6.79
CA ALA A 57 11.78 8.69 -7.69
C ALA A 57 10.50 9.46 -7.37
N THR A 58 9.60 9.58 -8.34
CA THR A 58 8.25 10.14 -8.16
C THR A 58 7.22 9.15 -8.64
N CYS A 59 6.20 8.88 -7.81
CA CYS A 59 5.14 7.92 -8.14
C CYS A 59 3.80 8.64 -8.21
N ARG A 60 2.94 8.24 -9.16
CA ARG A 60 1.55 8.70 -9.20
C ARG A 60 0.64 7.70 -8.50
N TYR A 61 -0.32 8.25 -7.77
CA TYR A 61 -1.36 7.51 -7.09
C TYR A 61 -2.51 7.20 -8.06
N TRP A 62 -2.89 5.94 -8.14
CA TRP A 62 -4.01 5.45 -8.94
C TRP A 62 -5.04 4.82 -8.03
N HIS A 63 -6.31 5.02 -8.35
CA HIS A 63 -7.41 4.48 -7.56
C HIS A 63 -8.37 3.72 -8.44
N ARG A 64 -8.84 2.57 -7.95
CA ARG A 64 -9.89 1.77 -8.56
C ARG A 64 -11.07 1.68 -7.60
N SER A 65 -12.16 2.34 -7.96
CA SER A 65 -13.41 2.31 -7.20
C SER A 65 -14.00 0.90 -7.19
N LEU A 66 -14.22 0.36 -5.99
CA LEU A 66 -14.90 -0.92 -5.78
C LEU A 66 -16.39 -0.68 -5.47
N ASN A 67 -16.66 0.36 -4.66
CA ASN A 67 -18.01 0.83 -4.37
C ASN A 67 -18.18 2.31 -4.77
N PRO A 68 -18.43 2.61 -6.06
CA PRO A 68 -18.54 3.98 -6.54
C PRO A 68 -19.70 4.75 -5.90
N ARG A 69 -20.80 4.08 -5.52
CA ARG A 69 -21.95 4.73 -4.87
C ARG A 69 -21.55 5.43 -3.57
N LYS A 70 -20.87 4.71 -2.68
CA LYS A 70 -20.41 5.29 -1.41
C LYS A 70 -19.31 6.33 -1.62
N LEU A 71 -18.39 6.12 -2.56
CA LEU A 71 -17.30 7.06 -2.84
C LEU A 71 -17.79 8.41 -3.40
N ILE A 72 -18.85 8.41 -4.20
CA ILE A 72 -19.47 9.63 -4.71
C ILE A 72 -20.25 10.35 -3.60
N ASP A 73 -20.98 9.62 -2.76
CA ASP A 73 -21.76 10.17 -1.64
C ASP A 73 -20.86 10.96 -0.66
N VAL A 74 -19.72 10.37 -0.27
CA VAL A 74 -18.74 11.00 0.60
C VAL A 74 -17.83 12.03 -0.11
N LYS A 75 -18.10 12.33 -1.39
CA LYS A 75 -17.31 13.26 -2.22
C LYS A 75 -15.82 12.91 -2.36
N PHE A 76 -15.47 11.63 -2.20
CA PHE A 76 -14.11 11.14 -2.49
C PHE A 76 -13.85 11.09 -4.00
N SER A 77 -14.88 10.77 -4.78
CA SER A 77 -14.83 10.79 -6.25
C SER A 77 -16.00 11.56 -6.82
N HIS A 78 -15.82 12.13 -8.01
CA HIS A 78 -16.87 12.86 -8.72
C HIS A 78 -17.35 12.09 -9.94
N LEU A 79 -18.62 12.29 -10.30
CA LEU A 79 -19.14 11.84 -11.59
C LEU A 79 -18.56 12.71 -12.70
N SER A 80 -18.10 12.08 -13.78
CA SER A 80 -17.76 12.79 -15.00
C SER A 80 -19.03 13.38 -15.65
N ALA A 81 -18.91 14.48 -16.38
CA ALA A 81 -20.02 15.24 -16.93
C ALA A 81 -21.02 14.43 -17.79
N LYS A 82 -20.59 13.29 -18.35
CA LYS A 82 -21.42 12.41 -19.19
C LYS A 82 -21.83 11.09 -18.52
N MET A 83 -21.50 10.90 -17.23
CA MET A 83 -21.69 9.63 -16.53
C MET A 83 -22.81 9.73 -15.51
N THR A 84 -23.74 8.77 -15.55
CA THR A 84 -24.71 8.57 -14.45
C THR A 84 -24.13 7.63 -13.41
N LEU A 85 -24.71 7.65 -12.20
CA LEU A 85 -24.31 6.72 -11.14
C LEU A 85 -24.49 5.26 -11.57
N ALA A 86 -25.59 4.93 -12.24
CA ALA A 86 -25.88 3.57 -12.72
C ALA A 86 -24.86 3.09 -13.78
N LEU A 87 -24.50 3.97 -14.72
CA LEU A 87 -23.46 3.66 -15.73
C LEU A 87 -22.09 3.47 -15.07
N THR A 88 -21.77 4.30 -14.07
CA THR A 88 -20.54 4.19 -13.31
C THR A 88 -20.49 2.85 -12.56
N ILE A 89 -21.55 2.48 -11.85
CA ILE A 89 -21.63 1.16 -11.17
C ILE A 89 -21.43 0.02 -12.18
N LYS A 90 -22.06 0.10 -13.36
CA LYS A 90 -21.91 -0.92 -14.41
C LYS A 90 -20.47 -0.99 -14.93
N LEU A 91 -19.80 0.14 -15.13
CA LEU A 91 -18.41 0.24 -15.59
C LEU A 91 -17.43 -0.32 -14.55
N TYR A 92 -17.70 -0.12 -13.26
CA TYR A 92 -16.83 -0.56 -12.16
C TYR A 92 -17.14 -1.99 -11.68
N ARG A 93 -18.17 -2.64 -12.22
CA ARG A 93 -18.61 -3.98 -11.79
C ARG A 93 -17.51 -5.01 -11.96
N LEU A 94 -17.31 -5.82 -10.92
CA LEU A 94 -16.37 -6.94 -10.89
C LEU A 94 -17.13 -8.28 -10.79
N PRO A 95 -16.51 -9.40 -11.21
CA PRO A 95 -17.01 -10.74 -10.91
C PRO A 95 -17.07 -11.03 -9.41
N ASN A 96 -17.88 -12.02 -9.01
CA ASN A 96 -18.01 -12.44 -7.61
C ASN A 96 -16.88 -13.39 -7.17
N THR A 97 -16.29 -14.13 -8.10
CA THR A 97 -15.25 -15.12 -7.84
C THR A 97 -13.99 -14.81 -8.65
N PRO A 98 -12.80 -14.96 -8.06
CA PRO A 98 -11.52 -14.88 -8.77
C PRO A 98 -11.45 -15.87 -9.94
N ALA A 99 -10.71 -15.52 -10.99
CA ALA A 99 -10.51 -16.38 -12.15
C ALA A 99 -9.40 -17.41 -11.93
N SER A 100 -8.40 -17.08 -11.10
CA SER A 100 -7.28 -17.99 -10.84
C SER A 100 -7.69 -19.14 -9.92
N HIS A 101 -7.36 -20.36 -10.35
CA HIS A 101 -7.52 -21.58 -9.55
C HIS A 101 -6.57 -21.57 -8.34
N ASN A 102 -6.99 -22.21 -7.24
CA ASN A 102 -6.21 -22.34 -6.00
C ASN A 102 -5.74 -21.03 -5.35
N LEU A 103 -6.42 -19.92 -5.62
CA LEU A 103 -6.17 -18.68 -4.90
C LEU A 103 -6.69 -18.79 -3.46
N ARG A 104 -5.79 -18.78 -2.49
CA ARG A 104 -6.12 -18.89 -1.06
C ARG A 104 -5.29 -17.93 -0.20
N PRO A 105 -5.73 -17.60 1.02
CA PRO A 105 -4.90 -16.86 1.97
C PRO A 105 -3.56 -17.55 2.21
N ILE A 106 -2.51 -16.77 2.43
CA ILE A 106 -1.20 -17.31 2.80
C ILE A 106 -1.29 -18.04 4.15
N GLU A 107 -0.57 -19.15 4.27
CA GLU A 107 -0.43 -19.91 5.51
C GLU A 107 1.06 -20.06 5.89
N LYS A 108 1.33 -20.50 7.12
CA LYS A 108 2.72 -20.65 7.61
C LYS A 108 3.58 -21.61 6.77
N ARG A 109 2.96 -22.63 6.17
CA ARG A 109 3.65 -23.57 5.26
C ARG A 109 4.18 -22.89 3.99
N ASP A 110 3.56 -21.79 3.57
CA ASP A 110 3.89 -21.11 2.31
C ASP A 110 5.03 -20.11 2.46
N ILE A 111 5.33 -19.67 3.68
CA ILE A 111 6.28 -18.59 3.99
C ILE A 111 7.61 -18.81 3.29
N ALA A 112 8.15 -20.03 3.37
CA ALA A 112 9.45 -20.34 2.77
C ALA A 112 9.44 -20.24 1.23
N SER A 113 8.34 -20.62 0.58
CA SER A 113 8.21 -20.54 -0.88
C SER A 113 7.89 -19.11 -1.35
N ALA A 114 6.96 -18.44 -0.68
CA ALA A 114 6.55 -17.07 -1.00
C ALA A 114 7.69 -16.07 -0.76
N TRP A 115 8.47 -16.25 0.31
CA TRP A 115 9.68 -15.45 0.56
C TRP A 115 10.71 -15.59 -0.57
N LYS A 116 10.97 -16.81 -1.04
CA LYS A 116 11.88 -17.04 -2.18
C LYS A 116 11.36 -16.35 -3.45
N LEU A 117 10.07 -16.53 -3.75
CA LEU A 117 9.41 -15.92 -4.90
C LEU A 117 9.54 -14.39 -4.89
N LEU A 118 9.20 -13.75 -3.77
CA LEU A 118 9.31 -12.30 -3.64
C LEU A 118 10.78 -11.84 -3.70
N SER A 119 11.69 -12.55 -3.03
CA SER A 119 13.11 -12.19 -3.02
C SER A 119 13.72 -12.23 -4.42
N GLU A 120 13.40 -13.23 -5.24
CA GLU A 120 13.85 -13.28 -6.64
C GLU A 120 13.21 -12.17 -7.49
N TYR A 121 11.91 -11.93 -7.32
CA TYR A 121 11.22 -10.86 -8.03
C TYR A 121 11.79 -9.48 -7.70
N LEU A 122 12.18 -9.22 -6.45
CA LEU A 122 12.71 -7.93 -6.03
C LEU A 122 14.10 -7.62 -6.57
N LYS A 123 14.91 -8.63 -6.94
CA LYS A 123 16.26 -8.43 -7.49
C LYS A 123 16.27 -7.69 -8.83
N GLN A 124 15.16 -7.67 -9.57
CA GLN A 124 15.09 -6.97 -10.85
C GLN A 124 15.01 -5.44 -10.70
N PHE A 125 14.73 -4.93 -9.50
CA PHE A 125 14.62 -3.49 -9.25
C PHE A 125 15.94 -2.95 -8.68
N SER A 126 16.33 -1.76 -9.11
CA SER A 126 17.58 -1.10 -8.66
C SER A 126 17.58 -0.74 -7.17
N LEU A 127 16.39 -0.66 -6.57
CA LEU A 127 16.19 -0.37 -5.16
C LEU A 127 15.05 -1.27 -4.69
N ALA A 128 15.27 -2.04 -3.64
CA ALA A 128 14.27 -2.94 -3.06
C ALA A 128 14.67 -3.31 -1.63
N PRO A 129 13.71 -3.55 -0.73
CA PRO A 129 13.99 -4.13 0.57
C PRO A 129 14.43 -5.59 0.43
N VAL A 130 15.39 -6.00 1.24
CA VAL A 130 15.80 -7.40 1.38
C VAL A 130 15.19 -7.93 2.66
N PHE A 131 14.21 -8.81 2.54
CA PHE A 131 13.55 -9.41 3.69
C PHE A 131 14.28 -10.66 4.16
N THR A 132 14.45 -10.80 5.46
CA THR A 132 14.66 -12.12 6.09
C THR A 132 13.35 -12.89 6.14
N LYS A 133 13.41 -14.21 6.37
CA LYS A 133 12.20 -15.04 6.50
C LYS A 133 11.28 -14.56 7.63
N LYS A 134 11.85 -14.11 8.75
CA LYS A 134 11.10 -13.61 9.90
C LYS A 134 10.41 -12.28 9.60
N GLU A 135 11.10 -11.37 8.91
CA GLU A 135 10.50 -10.10 8.47
C GLU A 135 9.40 -10.33 7.44
N PHE A 136 9.61 -11.25 6.50
CA PHE A 136 8.59 -11.63 5.53
C PHE A 136 7.34 -12.18 6.23
N GLU A 137 7.51 -13.10 7.18
CA GLU A 137 6.38 -13.61 7.97
C GLU A 137 5.66 -12.48 8.71
N HIS A 138 6.40 -11.60 9.39
CA HIS A 138 5.81 -10.47 10.13
C HIS A 138 5.01 -9.52 9.24
N VAL A 139 5.51 -9.24 8.03
CA VAL A 139 4.94 -8.23 7.13
C VAL A 139 3.80 -8.79 6.28
N PHE A 140 3.88 -10.05 5.86
CA PHE A 140 2.95 -10.61 4.86
C PHE A 140 1.92 -11.58 5.43
N MET A 141 2.06 -12.06 6.67
CA MET A 141 1.05 -12.92 7.27
C MET A 141 -0.27 -12.16 7.41
N THR A 142 -1.36 -12.74 6.93
CA THR A 142 -2.67 -12.08 6.94
C THR A 142 -3.12 -11.76 8.36
N ILE A 143 -3.37 -10.47 8.61
CA ILE A 143 -3.93 -9.94 9.85
C ILE A 143 -5.15 -9.12 9.45
N GLU A 144 -6.32 -9.50 9.97
CA GLU A 144 -7.57 -8.82 9.68
C GLU A 144 -7.46 -7.32 9.99
N ASP A 145 -7.99 -6.49 9.09
CA ASP A 145 -7.94 -5.02 9.12
C ASP A 145 -6.54 -4.39 9.07
N VAL A 146 -5.48 -5.18 8.84
CA VAL A 146 -4.11 -4.67 8.68
C VAL A 146 -3.54 -5.04 7.32
N VAL A 147 -3.35 -6.33 7.04
CA VAL A 147 -2.73 -6.81 5.81
C VAL A 147 -3.38 -8.10 5.34
N TYR A 148 -3.62 -8.18 4.03
CA TYR A 148 -4.22 -9.33 3.39
C TYR A 148 -3.28 -9.83 2.31
N THR A 149 -2.87 -11.10 2.44
CA THR A 149 -1.99 -11.74 1.49
C THR A 149 -2.59 -13.05 1.02
N TYR A 150 -2.56 -13.25 -0.29
CA TYR A 150 -3.07 -14.43 -0.97
C TYR A 150 -1.99 -15.01 -1.86
N VAL A 151 -1.99 -16.34 -1.99
CA VAL A 151 -1.04 -17.09 -2.78
C VAL A 151 -1.77 -18.01 -3.74
N ILE A 152 -1.15 -18.25 -4.89
CA ILE A 152 -1.55 -19.28 -5.83
C ILE A 152 -0.56 -20.44 -5.72
N GLU A 153 -1.10 -21.63 -5.49
CA GLU A 153 -0.35 -22.88 -5.38
C GLU A 153 -0.53 -23.72 -6.65
N VAL A 154 0.56 -24.30 -7.14
CA VAL A 154 0.52 -25.21 -8.29
C VAL A 154 -0.32 -26.43 -7.96
N CYS A 155 -1.42 -26.63 -8.69
CA CYS A 155 -2.10 -27.93 -8.77
C CYS A 155 -1.05 -28.96 -9.23
N ASN A 156 -0.74 -29.96 -8.41
CA ASN A 156 -0.01 -31.21 -8.73
C ASN A 156 1.23 -31.51 -7.87
N ILE A 157 1.61 -30.69 -6.88
CA ILE A 157 2.70 -31.03 -5.95
C ILE A 157 2.23 -30.92 -4.51
N THR A 158 2.11 -32.06 -3.83
CA THR A 158 1.97 -32.16 -2.37
C THR A 158 3.22 -31.58 -1.73
N GLY A 159 3.13 -30.34 -1.25
CA GLY A 159 4.28 -29.57 -0.75
C GLY A 159 4.31 -28.11 -1.23
N GLY A 160 3.38 -27.74 -2.12
CA GLY A 160 2.90 -26.38 -2.33
C GLY A 160 3.94 -25.34 -2.68
N LYS A 161 4.47 -25.41 -3.91
CA LYS A 161 5.25 -24.31 -4.47
C LYS A 161 4.32 -23.15 -4.80
N VAL A 162 4.50 -22.02 -4.12
CA VAL A 162 3.81 -20.76 -4.43
C VAL A 162 4.39 -20.20 -5.73
N THR A 163 3.53 -19.95 -6.72
CA THR A 163 3.90 -19.34 -8.00
C THR A 163 3.60 -17.86 -8.06
N ASP A 164 2.50 -17.44 -7.43
CA ASP A 164 2.03 -16.07 -7.51
C ASP A 164 1.57 -15.61 -6.13
N MET A 165 1.70 -14.31 -5.90
CA MET A 165 1.42 -13.68 -4.62
C MET A 165 0.69 -12.36 -4.85
N ILE A 166 -0.37 -12.13 -4.09
CA ILE A 166 -1.09 -10.86 -4.01
C ILE A 166 -0.99 -10.36 -2.57
N SER A 167 -0.68 -9.08 -2.38
CA SER A 167 -0.71 -8.47 -1.06
C SER A 167 -1.24 -7.04 -1.12
N PHE A 168 -2.10 -6.69 -0.18
CA PHE A 168 -2.59 -5.34 0.05
C PHE A 168 -2.86 -5.11 1.53
N TYR A 169 -2.65 -3.88 2.00
CA TYR A 169 -2.92 -3.48 3.39
C TYR A 169 -4.14 -2.58 3.49
N SER A 170 -4.81 -2.62 4.64
CA SER A 170 -5.91 -1.72 4.94
C SER A 170 -5.38 -0.43 5.53
N LEU A 171 -5.86 0.70 5.00
CA LEU A 171 -5.66 2.00 5.61
C LEU A 171 -7.00 2.75 5.59
N PRO A 172 -7.77 2.72 6.69
CA PRO A 172 -9.03 3.43 6.76
C PRO A 172 -8.79 4.94 6.90
N SER A 173 -9.55 5.72 6.13
CA SER A 173 -9.56 7.18 6.20
C SER A 173 -10.84 7.67 6.87
N SER A 174 -10.71 8.68 7.74
CA SER A 174 -11.87 9.33 8.38
C SER A 174 -12.58 10.26 7.39
N VAL A 175 -13.91 10.22 7.37
CA VAL A 175 -14.73 11.14 6.57
C VAL A 175 -15.18 12.29 7.47
N MET A 176 -14.79 13.50 7.09
CA MET A 176 -15.14 14.71 7.83
C MET A 176 -16.54 15.20 7.43
N HIS A 177 -17.35 15.56 8.43
CA HIS A 177 -18.62 16.28 8.25
C HIS A 177 -19.71 15.58 7.40
N HIS A 178 -19.72 14.24 7.34
CA HIS A 178 -20.76 13.49 6.66
C HIS A 178 -21.77 12.89 7.66
N PRO A 179 -23.10 12.99 7.45
CA PRO A 179 -24.10 12.60 8.44
C PRO A 179 -24.16 11.08 8.68
N VAL A 180 -23.96 10.27 7.63
CA VAL A 180 -24.10 8.80 7.69
C VAL A 180 -22.76 8.07 7.75
N HIS A 181 -21.84 8.38 6.83
CA HIS A 181 -20.56 7.71 6.70
C HIS A 181 -19.45 8.36 7.53
N ARG A 182 -18.83 7.60 8.44
CA ARG A 182 -17.72 8.08 9.28
C ARG A 182 -16.33 7.71 8.75
N SER A 183 -16.23 6.64 7.97
CA SER A 183 -14.96 6.15 7.45
C SER A 183 -15.06 5.52 6.06
N ILE A 184 -13.95 5.60 5.34
CA ILE A 184 -13.69 4.93 4.07
C ILE A 184 -12.64 3.86 4.33
N ARG A 185 -13.02 2.58 4.18
CA ARG A 185 -12.07 1.47 4.19
C ARG A 185 -11.43 1.40 2.81
N ALA A 186 -10.17 1.80 2.73
CA ALA A 186 -9.36 1.71 1.53
C ALA A 186 -8.34 0.59 1.67
N ALA A 187 -8.14 -0.15 0.58
CA ALA A 187 -7.03 -1.08 0.43
C ALA A 187 -5.93 -0.43 -0.39
N TYR A 188 -4.69 -0.72 -0.05
CA TYR A 188 -3.50 -0.21 -0.73
C TYR A 188 -2.72 -1.42 -1.22
N SER A 189 -2.55 -1.52 -2.53
CA SER A 189 -1.72 -2.56 -3.15
C SER A 189 -0.30 -2.48 -2.59
N PHE A 190 0.22 -3.63 -2.17
CA PHE A 190 1.52 -3.76 -1.55
C PHE A 190 2.51 -4.44 -2.52
N TYR A 191 2.84 -5.71 -2.33
CA TYR A 191 3.64 -6.50 -3.26
C TYR A 191 2.77 -7.52 -3.99
N ASN A 192 2.88 -7.55 -5.32
CA ASN A 192 2.22 -8.54 -6.16
C ASN A 192 3.25 -9.16 -7.11
N VAL A 193 3.32 -10.48 -7.14
CA VAL A 193 4.25 -11.23 -7.98
C VAL A 193 3.46 -12.20 -8.82
N ALA A 194 3.62 -12.11 -10.15
CA ALA A 194 2.98 -12.99 -11.11
C ALA A 194 4.06 -13.76 -11.89
N THR A 195 3.98 -15.09 -11.89
CA THR A 195 4.83 -15.97 -12.70
C THR A 195 4.04 -16.97 -13.52
N SER A 196 2.93 -17.51 -13.00
CA SER A 196 2.13 -18.52 -13.70
C SER A 196 0.94 -17.92 -14.45
N VAL A 197 0.34 -16.85 -13.90
CA VAL A 197 -0.79 -16.14 -14.51
C VAL A 197 -0.36 -14.77 -15.05
N PRO A 198 -1.05 -14.22 -16.06
CA PRO A 198 -0.79 -12.85 -16.51
C PRO A 198 -1.00 -11.85 -15.37
N PHE A 199 -0.10 -10.87 -15.23
CA PHE A 199 -0.18 -9.86 -14.16
C PHE A 199 -1.53 -9.13 -14.12
N LYS A 200 -2.11 -8.82 -15.30
CA LYS A 200 -3.43 -8.21 -15.40
C LYS A 200 -4.54 -9.05 -14.76
N GLN A 201 -4.47 -10.38 -14.91
CA GLN A 201 -5.40 -11.31 -14.28
C GLN A 201 -5.19 -11.33 -12.76
N LEU A 202 -3.94 -11.40 -12.30
CA LEU A 202 -3.61 -11.38 -10.88
C LEU A 202 -4.15 -10.12 -10.17
N ILE A 203 -3.99 -8.94 -10.79
CA ILE A 203 -4.53 -7.67 -10.27
C ILE A 203 -6.06 -7.65 -10.32
N ASN A 204 -6.69 -8.26 -11.33
CA ASN A 204 -8.14 -8.39 -11.37
C ASN A 204 -8.66 -9.27 -10.21
N ASP A 205 -7.96 -10.35 -9.90
CA ASP A 205 -8.28 -11.19 -8.74
C ASP A 205 -8.09 -10.43 -7.43
N ALA A 206 -7.03 -9.62 -7.31
CA ALA A 206 -6.84 -8.72 -6.18
C ALA A 206 -8.01 -7.73 -6.01
N LEU A 207 -8.52 -7.18 -7.11
CA LEU A 207 -9.70 -6.30 -7.10
C LEU A 207 -10.96 -7.05 -6.62
N ILE A 208 -11.18 -8.28 -7.07
CA ILE A 208 -12.31 -9.12 -6.66
C ILE A 208 -12.23 -9.45 -5.17
N LEU A 209 -11.03 -9.80 -4.67
CA LEU A 209 -10.78 -10.05 -3.26
C LEU A 209 -11.03 -8.81 -2.41
N ALA A 210 -10.49 -7.66 -2.84
CA ALA A 210 -10.67 -6.40 -2.14
C ALA A 210 -12.13 -5.93 -2.14
N ASN A 211 -12.89 -6.17 -3.21
CA ASN A 211 -14.30 -5.74 -3.34
C ASN A 211 -15.22 -6.34 -2.27
N LYS A 212 -14.83 -7.45 -1.65
CA LYS A 212 -15.61 -8.08 -0.56
C LYS A 212 -15.62 -7.24 0.72
N VAL A 213 -14.58 -6.43 0.94
CA VAL A 213 -14.32 -5.76 2.23
C VAL A 213 -14.11 -4.25 2.09
N PHE A 214 -13.51 -3.81 0.99
CA PHE A 214 -13.02 -2.44 0.77
C PHE A 214 -13.85 -1.68 -0.25
N LEU A 215 -13.83 -0.35 -0.12
CA LEU A 215 -14.56 0.56 -1.01
C LEU A 215 -13.71 1.00 -2.21
N ILE A 216 -12.39 0.94 -2.06
CA ILE A 216 -11.43 1.38 -3.06
C ILE A 216 -10.15 0.56 -2.92
N LEU A 217 -9.53 0.22 -4.04
CA LEU A 217 -8.17 -0.32 -4.09
C LEU A 217 -7.26 0.71 -4.75
N ASN A 218 -6.23 1.10 -4.04
CA ASN A 218 -5.26 2.07 -4.48
C ASN A 218 -3.95 1.42 -4.91
N PHE A 219 -3.29 2.02 -5.88
CA PHE A 219 -2.05 1.56 -6.46
C PHE A 219 -1.06 2.71 -6.59
N PHE A 220 0.21 2.39 -6.45
CA PHE A 220 1.30 3.25 -6.88
C PHE A 220 1.81 2.76 -8.25
N THR A 221 2.22 3.69 -9.12
CA THR A 221 2.81 3.33 -10.44
C THR A 221 4.10 2.50 -10.31
N ILE A 222 4.79 2.64 -9.19
CA ILE A 222 5.92 1.80 -8.80
C ILE A 222 5.46 0.93 -7.63
N ILE A 223 6.00 -0.28 -7.51
CA ILE A 223 5.97 -1.08 -6.27
C ILE A 223 6.79 -0.31 -5.23
N LEU A 224 6.14 0.69 -4.65
CA LEU A 224 6.41 1.41 -3.42
C LEU A 224 7.85 1.83 -3.16
N ILE A 225 8.39 2.76 -3.96
CA ILE A 225 9.71 3.34 -3.70
C ILE A 225 9.71 4.83 -4.08
N LEU A 226 9.42 5.69 -3.09
CA LEU A 226 9.93 7.07 -3.06
C LEU A 226 10.98 7.08 -1.96
N TYR A 227 12.25 6.97 -2.32
CA TYR A 227 13.32 7.29 -1.37
C TYR A 227 13.73 8.74 -1.60
N ILE A 228 13.95 9.47 -0.52
CA ILE A 228 14.84 10.63 -0.57
C ILE A 228 16.11 10.18 0.13
N TYR A 229 17.21 10.21 -0.62
CA TYR A 229 18.53 10.00 -0.08
C TYR A 229 18.93 11.28 0.67
N ILE A 230 18.75 11.28 1.99
CA ILE A 230 19.51 12.20 2.83
C ILE A 230 20.79 11.47 3.16
N SER A 231 21.89 11.87 2.51
CA SER A 231 23.22 11.65 3.10
C SER A 231 23.22 12.49 4.37
N ILE A 232 23.10 11.83 5.51
CA ILE A 232 23.13 12.48 6.82
C ILE A 232 24.60 12.79 7.10
N LEU A 233 25.09 13.90 6.57
CA LEU A 233 26.34 14.56 6.97
C LEU A 233 25.98 15.82 7.76
#